data_AF-A0A818DKY5-F1
#
_entry.id   AF-A0A818DKY5-F1
#
_cell.length_a   1.000
_cell.length_b   1.000
_cell.length_c   1.000
_cell.angle_alpha   90.00
_cell.angle_beta   90.00
_cell.angle_gamma   90.00
#
_symmetry.space_group_name_H-M   'P 1'
#
loop_
_entity.id
_entity.type
_entity.pdbx_description
1 polymer ?
#
loop_
_entity_poly.entity_id
_entity_poly.type
_entity_poly.pdbx_seq_one_letter_code
_entity_poly.pdbx_strand_id
1 'polypeptide(L)'
;MSNLEEKLNILKKKKLTAKTIVEQQRNEIRLLKSTLTINERLEEIYKRFDNKMNIDNNLYSKILQIPNDKNENFSLNDQIHRATEDLSKLIEEILIILAINNNNNNNHIHLKNHELDIILKKQKECFQLIKWKLSDIYANRIADEVSYRMDFNKRDRLCFEHLNLPSGLLLGLYAMGFQNGPSDTQALILPHSLSDQFQRNIIVQSKTGTGKTVSYIIHVLARIQPLLSQPQALIIVPTVELAFTVGSGIEKMSIYLPNIQITYATSSLLTQTSFNTPIIIGTIDTFDSFQSLINFSHLEMLIIDEIDTMIIREDYRQSLLHLLDNLPLVNHCQILVYSSTLSDQIMNFTNELIPNSILIKQRSDKQQLNNIEQFYIMCHDENKKDIIVNIILEQFINVQIMIFCSDDETTERLYQRIMIDNKNQTRILTTRFNNQQRVSLIEEFRSNSFRIFLLSAQTSATTHGIDLDHVNIVINYNLPRSLGINSDLDYVTYHHRLDRCGRYDKHGYLFNLIQTLDDWNIQLGQQNYFSFVIKQIDIDGIRALVL
;
A
#
# COMPACT_ATOMS: atom_id res chain seq x y z
N MET A 1 -9.78 20.76 -48.07
CA MET A 1 -9.22 19.42 -48.35
C MET A 1 -7.74 19.47 -48.71
N SER A 2 -7.23 20.37 -49.57
CA SER A 2 -5.79 20.37 -49.92
C SER A 2 -4.82 20.73 -48.79
N ASN A 3 -5.24 21.46 -47.74
CA ASN A 3 -4.37 21.86 -46.62
C ASN A 3 -4.25 20.80 -45.51
N LEU A 4 -5.05 19.72 -45.57
CA LEU A 4 -4.99 18.61 -44.61
C LEU A 4 -4.10 17.47 -45.11
N GLU A 5 -4.11 17.19 -46.43
CA GLU A 5 -3.21 16.20 -47.05
C GLU A 5 -1.74 16.67 -47.07
N GLU A 6 -1.49 17.98 -47.20
CA GLU A 6 -0.14 18.53 -47.15
C GLU A 6 0.43 18.48 -45.71
N LYS A 7 -0.39 18.76 -44.69
CA LYS A 7 0.00 18.58 -43.27
C LYS A 7 0.16 17.12 -42.88
N LEU A 8 -0.65 16.21 -43.43
CA LEU A 8 -0.50 14.76 -43.23
C LEU A 8 0.79 14.22 -43.89
N ASN A 9 1.20 14.76 -45.04
CA ASN A 9 2.45 14.40 -45.71
C ASN A 9 3.70 15.01 -45.05
N ILE A 10 3.60 16.20 -44.44
CA ILE A 10 4.68 16.79 -43.64
C ILE A 10 4.86 16.03 -42.31
N LEU A 11 3.77 15.59 -41.68
CA LEU A 11 3.80 14.77 -40.46
C LEU A 11 4.30 13.34 -40.73
N LYS A 12 4.00 12.77 -41.90
CA LYS A 12 4.55 11.46 -42.33
C LYS A 12 6.03 11.52 -42.75
N LYS A 13 6.56 12.69 -43.19
CA LYS A 13 7.99 12.89 -43.52
C LYS A 13 8.90 13.20 -42.32
N LYS A 14 8.37 13.67 -41.18
CA LYS A 14 9.17 13.96 -39.95
C LYS A 14 9.32 12.75 -39.02
N LYS A 15 9.75 11.60 -39.56
CA LYS A 15 10.27 10.48 -38.77
C LYS A 15 11.73 10.77 -38.39
N LEU A 16 11.97 11.75 -37.51
CA LEU A 16 13.29 11.95 -36.90
C LEU A 16 13.34 11.20 -35.56
N THR A 17 14.23 10.23 -35.51
CA THR A 17 14.47 9.31 -34.40
C THR A 17 15.26 10.00 -33.28
N ALA A 18 14.96 9.63 -32.02
CA ALA A 18 15.48 10.18 -30.76
C ALA A 18 17.02 10.31 -30.62
N LYS A 19 17.80 9.83 -31.59
CA LYS A 19 19.26 9.89 -31.60
C LYS A 19 19.80 11.26 -32.05
N THR A 20 19.08 12.00 -32.89
CA THR A 20 19.55 13.29 -33.44
C THR A 20 19.30 14.49 -32.50
N ILE A 21 18.27 14.43 -31.64
CA ILE A 21 17.99 15.47 -30.62
C ILE A 21 19.07 15.47 -29.52
N VAL A 22 19.61 14.29 -29.19
CA VAL A 22 20.66 14.11 -28.17
C VAL A 22 22.04 14.61 -28.68
N GLU A 23 22.30 14.55 -29.98
CA GLU A 23 23.56 15.08 -30.57
C GLU A 23 23.56 16.60 -30.73
N GLN A 24 22.40 17.23 -30.96
CA GLN A 24 22.31 18.70 -31.05
C GLN A 24 22.50 19.40 -29.70
N GLN A 25 21.93 18.86 -28.62
CA GLN A 25 22.10 19.44 -27.27
C GLN A 25 23.53 19.30 -26.71
N ARG A 26 24.28 18.26 -27.12
CA ARG A 26 25.70 18.09 -26.76
C ARG A 26 26.64 19.08 -27.44
N ASN A 27 26.25 19.62 -28.60
CA ASN A 27 27.07 20.58 -29.35
C ASN A 27 26.86 22.03 -28.91
N GLU A 28 25.69 22.39 -28.38
CA GLU A 28 25.44 23.73 -27.78
C GLU A 28 26.18 23.91 -26.44
N ILE A 29 26.26 22.85 -25.62
CA ILE A 29 27.06 22.84 -24.37
C ILE A 29 28.56 22.92 -24.67
N ARG A 30 29.00 22.51 -25.87
CA ARG A 30 30.41 22.59 -26.30
C ARG A 30 30.84 23.99 -26.76
N LEU A 31 29.91 24.91 -27.02
CA LEU A 31 30.21 26.22 -27.60
C LEU A 31 30.34 27.38 -26.59
N LEU A 32 30.05 27.16 -25.30
CA LEU A 32 30.11 28.21 -24.26
C LEU A 32 31.35 28.16 -23.34
N LYS A 33 32.49 27.64 -23.83
CA LYS A 33 33.79 27.75 -23.14
C LYS A 33 34.80 28.54 -23.96
N SER A 34 35.04 29.80 -23.61
CA SER A 34 36.35 30.49 -23.68
C SER A 34 36.20 31.86 -23.00
N THR A 35 37.12 32.43 -22.23
CA THR A 35 38.53 32.71 -22.55
C THR A 35 39.37 32.94 -21.26
N LEU A 36 39.52 31.92 -20.44
CA LEU A 36 40.73 31.71 -19.62
C LEU A 36 40.90 30.20 -19.55
N THR A 37 42.11 29.69 -19.74
CA THR A 37 42.27 28.25 -19.67
C THR A 37 42.10 27.81 -18.21
N ILE A 38 41.28 26.78 -18.03
CA ILE A 38 40.99 26.17 -16.73
C ILE A 38 42.29 25.66 -16.08
N ASN A 39 43.29 25.29 -16.87
CA ASN A 39 44.60 24.83 -16.39
C ASN A 39 45.39 25.92 -15.64
N GLU A 40 45.36 27.17 -16.11
CA GLU A 40 46.04 28.29 -15.44
C GLU A 40 45.32 28.69 -14.14
N ARG A 41 43.99 28.62 -14.11
CA ARG A 41 43.17 28.85 -12.90
C ARG A 41 43.36 27.74 -11.86
N LEU A 42 43.56 26.51 -12.32
CA LEU A 42 43.84 25.36 -11.47
C LEU A 42 45.27 25.41 -10.91
N GLU A 43 46.30 25.81 -11.67
CA GLU A 43 47.67 25.96 -11.14
C GLU A 43 47.77 27.03 -10.02
N GLU A 44 47.01 28.11 -10.13
CA GLU A 44 46.97 29.20 -9.16
C GLU A 44 46.22 28.82 -7.86
N ILE A 45 45.21 27.94 -7.98
CA ILE A 45 44.46 27.38 -6.84
C ILE A 45 45.26 26.26 -6.17
N TYR A 46 45.93 25.39 -6.94
CA TYR A 46 46.74 24.28 -6.43
C TYR A 46 47.89 24.75 -5.52
N LYS A 47 48.54 25.88 -5.84
CA LYS A 47 49.58 26.50 -4.99
C LYS A 47 49.09 26.96 -3.62
N ARG A 48 47.77 27.03 -3.37
CA ARG A 48 47.17 27.60 -2.15
C ARG A 48 46.61 26.58 -1.15
N PHE A 49 46.51 25.30 -1.48
CA PHE A 49 45.75 24.32 -0.68
C PHE A 49 46.59 23.23 -0.01
N ASP A 50 47.85 23.53 0.27
CA ASP A 50 48.71 22.73 1.15
C ASP A 50 48.23 22.88 2.61
N ASN A 51 47.18 22.13 3.00
CA ASN A 51 46.97 21.50 4.31
C ASN A 51 45.48 21.14 4.59
N LYS A 52 45.19 19.84 4.58
CA LYS A 52 44.33 19.07 5.51
C LYS A 52 42.87 19.51 5.77
N MET A 53 41.90 18.75 5.25
CA MET A 53 40.49 18.67 5.71
C MET A 53 40.04 17.19 5.54
N ASN A 54 39.54 16.42 6.51
CA ASN A 54 38.43 16.62 7.46
C ASN A 54 37.14 17.14 6.80
N ILE A 55 36.39 16.23 6.17
CA ILE A 55 35.04 16.52 5.65
C ILE A 55 34.02 16.39 6.77
N ASP A 56 33.32 17.48 7.03
CA ASP A 56 32.47 17.74 8.19
C ASP A 56 30.98 17.42 7.90
N ASN A 57 30.23 17.00 8.92
CA ASN A 57 28.79 16.64 8.89
C ASN A 57 27.86 17.78 8.42
N ASN A 58 28.41 18.99 8.29
CA ASN A 58 27.74 20.19 7.80
C ASN A 58 27.25 20.08 6.34
N LEU A 59 27.95 19.32 5.47
CA LEU A 59 27.61 19.25 4.04
C LEU A 59 26.26 18.56 3.77
N TYR A 60 25.94 17.50 4.53
CA TYR A 60 24.67 16.77 4.43
C TYR A 60 23.48 17.62 4.91
N SER A 61 23.68 18.39 5.98
CA SER A 61 22.66 19.31 6.51
C SER A 61 22.34 20.46 5.55
N LYS A 62 23.29 20.94 4.76
CA LYS A 62 23.08 21.98 3.75
C LYS A 62 22.29 21.50 2.51
N ILE A 63 22.41 20.22 2.15
CA ILE A 63 21.62 19.61 1.05
C ILE A 63 20.15 19.48 1.46
N LEU A 64 19.89 19.13 2.72
CA LEU A 64 18.54 19.00 3.27
C LEU A 64 17.83 20.34 3.51
N GLN A 65 18.59 21.45 3.61
CA GLN A 65 18.08 22.80 3.86
C GLN A 65 17.79 23.63 2.59
N ILE A 66 17.91 23.04 1.39
CA ILE A 66 17.47 23.69 0.14
C ILE A 66 15.95 23.93 0.25
N PRO A 67 15.44 25.17 0.23
CA PRO A 67 14.05 25.45 0.58
C PRO A 67 13.07 24.82 -0.42
N ASN A 68 11.98 24.25 0.08
CA ASN A 68 10.77 23.91 -0.70
C ASN A 68 9.86 25.16 -0.88
N ASP A 69 10.39 26.37 -0.69
CA ASP A 69 9.59 27.56 -0.47
C ASP A 69 8.73 27.92 -1.69
N LYS A 70 7.42 27.74 -1.53
CA LYS A 70 6.36 28.28 -2.39
C LYS A 70 6.28 29.82 -2.37
N ASN A 71 7.14 30.50 -1.61
CA ASN A 71 6.98 31.90 -1.19
C ASN A 71 8.02 32.90 -1.72
N GLU A 72 8.77 32.59 -2.77
CA GLU A 72 9.54 33.59 -3.50
C GLU A 72 9.10 33.70 -4.96
N ASN A 73 8.98 34.95 -5.44
CA ASN A 73 8.54 35.36 -6.79
C ASN A 73 9.49 34.93 -7.94
N PHE A 74 10.05 33.72 -7.89
CA PHE A 74 10.88 33.15 -8.95
C PHE A 74 10.04 32.19 -9.77
N SER A 75 10.22 32.19 -11.10
CA SER A 75 9.57 31.18 -11.93
C SER A 75 10.12 29.80 -11.55
N LEU A 76 9.32 28.74 -11.69
CA LEU A 76 9.78 27.37 -11.44
C LEU A 76 11.09 27.06 -12.20
N ASN A 77 11.29 27.60 -13.41
CA ASN A 77 12.53 27.44 -14.17
C ASN A 77 13.76 28.06 -13.47
N ASP A 78 13.60 29.16 -12.74
CA ASP A 78 14.70 29.83 -12.02
C ASP A 78 15.09 29.05 -10.76
N GLN A 79 14.10 28.45 -10.07
CA GLN A 79 14.33 27.58 -8.92
C GLN A 79 15.07 26.30 -9.34
N ILE A 80 14.68 25.71 -10.48
CA ILE A 80 15.36 24.56 -11.07
C ILE A 80 16.80 24.93 -11.43
N HIS A 81 16.99 26.06 -12.11
CA HIS A 81 18.30 26.54 -12.54
C HIS A 81 19.24 26.73 -11.35
N ARG A 82 18.80 27.39 -10.27
CA ARG A 82 19.58 27.58 -9.05
C ARG A 82 19.89 26.25 -8.35
N ALA A 83 18.90 25.37 -8.18
CA ALA A 83 19.11 24.07 -7.56
C ALA A 83 20.12 23.21 -8.34
N THR A 84 20.07 23.24 -9.68
CA THR A 84 21.09 22.59 -10.52
C THR A 84 22.46 23.24 -10.42
N GLU A 85 22.54 24.55 -10.28
CA GLU A 85 23.79 25.29 -10.17
C GLU A 85 24.49 25.02 -8.83
N ASP A 86 23.73 25.01 -7.73
CA ASP A 86 24.23 24.72 -6.40
C ASP A 86 24.61 23.23 -6.24
N LEU A 87 23.85 22.33 -6.86
CA LEU A 87 24.22 20.92 -6.94
C LEU A 87 25.46 20.68 -7.80
N SER A 88 25.64 21.44 -8.87
CA SER A 88 26.87 21.39 -9.67
C SER A 88 28.08 21.86 -8.86
N LYS A 89 27.94 22.94 -8.08
CA LYS A 89 28.99 23.45 -7.17
C LYS A 89 29.32 22.43 -6.08
N LEU A 90 28.32 21.78 -5.51
CA LEU A 90 28.51 20.76 -4.47
C LEU A 90 29.16 19.47 -5.00
N ILE A 91 28.77 19.03 -6.21
CA ILE A 91 29.43 17.91 -6.88
C ILE A 91 30.88 18.29 -7.22
N GLU A 92 31.13 19.54 -7.66
CA GLU A 92 32.49 20.05 -7.85
C GLU A 92 33.29 20.03 -6.55
N GLU A 93 32.74 20.51 -5.43
CA GLU A 93 33.38 20.47 -4.11
C GLU A 93 33.68 19.03 -3.66
N ILE A 94 32.74 18.10 -3.82
CA ILE A 94 32.94 16.69 -3.49
C ILE A 94 34.02 16.09 -4.39
N LEU A 95 33.96 16.30 -5.71
CA LEU A 95 34.96 15.79 -6.64
C LEU A 95 36.34 16.41 -6.40
N ILE A 96 36.41 17.68 -5.99
CA ILE A 96 37.65 18.36 -5.59
C ILE A 96 38.21 17.71 -4.33
N ILE A 97 37.39 17.44 -3.31
CA ILE A 97 37.86 16.77 -2.09
C ILE A 97 38.32 15.33 -2.38
N LEU A 98 37.66 14.62 -3.30
CA LEU A 98 38.05 13.27 -3.72
C LEU A 98 39.30 13.27 -4.60
N ALA A 99 39.50 14.30 -5.43
CA ALA A 99 40.70 14.47 -6.25
C ALA A 99 41.91 14.90 -5.41
N ILE A 100 41.72 15.73 -4.38
CA ILE A 100 42.77 16.14 -3.41
C ILE A 100 43.36 14.92 -2.69
N ASN A 101 42.60 13.83 -2.51
CA ASN A 101 43.08 12.60 -1.90
C ASN A 101 43.76 11.61 -2.87
N ASN A 102 43.64 11.80 -4.19
CA ASN A 102 44.31 10.94 -5.18
C ASN A 102 45.66 11.51 -5.67
N ASN A 103 45.92 12.81 -5.50
CA ASN A 103 47.10 13.46 -6.11
C ASN A 103 48.23 13.88 -5.14
N ASN A 104 48.15 13.55 -3.84
CA ASN A 104 49.25 13.82 -2.89
C ASN A 104 50.11 12.58 -2.62
N ASN A 105 50.95 12.24 -3.61
CA ASN A 105 52.28 11.68 -3.32
C ASN A 105 53.20 12.90 -3.08
N ASN A 106 53.42 13.32 -1.83
CA ASN A 106 54.52 12.77 -1.06
C ASN A 106 54.27 12.70 0.46
N ASN A 107 53.02 12.68 0.90
CA ASN A 107 52.70 12.24 2.27
C ASN A 107 51.49 11.32 2.18
N HIS A 108 51.76 10.02 2.10
CA HIS A 108 50.73 8.98 2.11
C HIS A 108 49.85 9.10 3.35
N ILE A 109 48.70 9.75 3.22
CA ILE A 109 47.53 9.39 4.02
C ILE A 109 46.93 8.19 3.29
N HIS A 110 47.27 6.98 3.73
CA HIS A 110 46.68 5.76 3.21
C HIS A 110 45.19 5.75 3.59
N LEU A 111 44.33 6.09 2.65
CA LEU A 111 42.91 5.76 2.76
C LEU A 111 42.79 4.24 2.52
N LYS A 112 42.32 3.51 3.53
CA LYS A 112 42.09 2.07 3.41
C LYS A 112 40.99 1.84 2.37
N ASN A 113 40.99 0.70 1.66
CA ASN A 113 39.96 0.35 0.66
C ASN A 113 38.52 0.60 1.17
N HIS A 114 38.29 0.38 2.46
CA HIS A 114 37.03 0.65 3.15
C HIS A 114 36.59 2.14 3.10
N GLU A 115 37.51 3.10 3.18
CA GLU A 115 37.22 4.53 3.11
C GLU A 115 36.90 4.98 1.67
N LEU A 116 37.53 4.36 0.68
CA LEU A 116 37.25 4.55 -0.75
C LEU A 116 35.85 4.00 -1.12
N ASP A 117 35.47 2.86 -0.55
CA ASP A 117 34.13 2.29 -0.69
C ASP A 117 33.06 3.18 -0.04
N ILE A 118 33.32 3.73 1.15
CA ILE A 118 32.43 4.71 1.80
C ILE A 118 32.22 5.94 0.92
N ILE A 119 33.30 6.45 0.32
CA ILE A 119 33.27 7.61 -0.57
C ILE A 119 32.45 7.34 -1.83
N LEU A 120 32.69 6.21 -2.50
CA LEU A 120 31.95 5.82 -3.71
C LEU A 120 30.47 5.57 -3.41
N LYS A 121 30.18 5.04 -2.22
CA LYS A 121 28.81 4.87 -1.72
C LYS A 121 28.13 6.23 -1.53
N LYS A 122 28.78 7.18 -0.85
CA LYS A 122 28.27 8.55 -0.65
C LYS A 122 28.08 9.31 -1.97
N GLN A 123 28.98 9.12 -2.94
CA GLN A 123 28.84 9.72 -4.28
C GLN A 123 27.61 9.18 -5.01
N LYS A 124 27.36 7.86 -4.95
CA LYS A 124 26.16 7.24 -5.52
C LYS A 124 24.89 7.74 -4.83
N GLU A 125 24.90 7.85 -3.51
CA GLU A 125 23.78 8.39 -2.72
C GLU A 125 23.46 9.84 -3.12
N CYS A 126 24.49 10.70 -3.22
CA CYS A 126 24.32 12.09 -3.68
C CYS A 126 23.76 12.16 -5.11
N PHE A 127 24.27 11.34 -6.03
CA PHE A 127 23.78 11.32 -7.41
C PHE A 127 22.32 10.86 -7.51
N GLN A 128 21.91 9.93 -6.64
CA GLN A 128 20.52 9.49 -6.55
C GLN A 128 19.60 10.53 -5.91
N LEU A 129 20.06 11.27 -4.89
CA LEU A 129 19.35 12.44 -4.33
C LEU A 129 19.05 13.49 -5.41
N ILE A 130 20.05 13.77 -6.24
CA ILE A 130 19.94 14.75 -7.34
C ILE A 130 18.93 14.29 -8.38
N LYS A 131 19.05 13.03 -8.81
CA LYS A 131 18.12 12.43 -9.77
C LYS A 131 16.69 12.44 -9.21
N TRP A 132 16.52 12.17 -7.92
CA TRP A 132 15.23 12.26 -7.24
C TRP A 132 14.68 13.69 -7.25
N LYS A 133 15.44 14.69 -6.80
CA LYS A 133 15.01 16.09 -6.78
C LYS A 133 14.65 16.61 -8.19
N LEU A 134 15.43 16.26 -9.21
CA LEU A 134 15.14 16.64 -10.60
C LEU A 134 13.90 15.93 -11.16
N SER A 135 13.71 14.66 -10.82
CA SER A 135 12.49 13.93 -11.16
C SER A 135 11.28 14.56 -10.46
N ASP A 136 11.45 14.98 -9.21
CA ASP A 136 10.39 15.57 -8.41
C ASP A 136 9.94 16.92 -8.98
N ILE A 137 10.91 17.75 -9.34
CA ILE A 137 10.72 19.00 -10.07
C ILE A 137 10.00 18.80 -11.42
N TYR A 138 10.42 17.80 -12.21
CA TYR A 138 9.86 17.57 -13.54
C TYR A 138 8.44 17.03 -13.47
N ALA A 139 8.17 16.17 -12.49
CA ALA A 139 6.84 15.64 -12.23
C ALA A 139 5.91 16.70 -11.62
N ASN A 140 6.40 17.65 -10.82
CA ASN A 140 5.64 18.84 -10.40
C ASN A 140 5.17 19.66 -11.61
N ARG A 141 6.04 19.86 -12.61
CA ARG A 141 5.67 20.56 -13.86
C ARG A 141 4.57 19.82 -14.64
N ILE A 142 4.63 18.47 -14.69
CA ILE A 142 3.58 17.65 -15.33
C ILE A 142 2.28 17.74 -14.52
N ALA A 143 2.34 17.67 -13.19
CA ALA A 143 1.18 17.79 -12.31
C ALA A 143 0.51 19.17 -12.43
N ASP A 144 1.29 20.25 -12.54
CA ASP A 144 0.79 21.60 -12.79
C ASP A 144 0.13 21.72 -14.18
N GLU A 145 0.72 21.13 -15.22
CA GLU A 145 0.13 21.09 -16.58
C GLU A 145 -1.15 20.25 -16.66
N VAL A 146 -1.26 19.18 -15.85
CA VAL A 146 -2.47 18.34 -15.73
C VAL A 146 -3.55 19.06 -14.91
N SER A 147 -3.18 19.73 -13.82
CA SER A 147 -4.08 20.55 -13.00
C SER A 147 -4.72 21.69 -13.79
N TYR A 148 -4.00 22.29 -14.75
CA TYR A 148 -4.54 23.38 -15.59
C TYR A 148 -5.55 22.92 -16.64
N ARG A 149 -5.67 21.60 -16.89
CA ARG A 149 -6.59 21.03 -17.90
C ARG A 149 -7.90 20.49 -17.35
N MET A 150 -8.08 20.44 -16.02
CA MET A 150 -9.34 20.01 -15.42
C MET A 150 -10.20 21.21 -15.03
N ASP A 151 -11.36 21.36 -15.69
CA ASP A 151 -12.34 22.41 -15.40
C ASP A 151 -12.80 22.37 -13.92
N PHE A 152 -12.43 23.41 -13.18
CA PHE A 152 -12.85 23.66 -11.79
C PHE A 152 -14.35 23.95 -11.71
N ASN A 153 -15.17 22.91 -11.60
CA ASN A 153 -16.62 23.04 -11.30
C ASN A 153 -17.11 22.15 -10.14
N LYS A 154 -16.26 21.84 -9.14
CA LYS A 154 -16.68 21.33 -7.82
C LYS A 154 -15.80 21.92 -6.71
N ARG A 155 -16.28 22.95 -6.02
CA ARG A 155 -15.49 23.79 -5.10
C ARG A 155 -15.21 23.23 -3.70
N ASP A 156 -15.63 22.01 -3.33
CA ASP A 156 -15.55 21.55 -1.92
C ASP A 156 -14.91 20.16 -1.69
N ARG A 157 -14.23 19.55 -2.68
CA ARG A 157 -13.53 18.26 -2.48
C ARG A 157 -12.02 18.43 -2.42
N LEU A 158 -11.39 17.79 -1.43
CA LEU A 158 -9.94 17.69 -1.30
C LEU A 158 -9.38 16.93 -2.52
N CYS A 159 -8.33 17.46 -3.14
CA CYS A 159 -7.59 16.82 -4.23
C CYS A 159 -6.23 16.32 -3.70
N PHE A 160 -5.60 15.35 -4.38
CA PHE A 160 -4.28 14.84 -3.95
C PHE A 160 -3.19 15.92 -4.02
N GLU A 161 -3.32 16.89 -4.90
CA GLU A 161 -2.42 18.06 -5.02
C GLU A 161 -2.40 18.92 -3.75
N HIS A 162 -3.51 18.98 -3.02
CA HIS A 162 -3.60 19.75 -1.78
C HIS A 162 -2.83 19.12 -0.63
N LEU A 163 -2.43 17.85 -0.75
CA LEU A 163 -1.72 17.10 0.29
C LEU A 163 -0.19 17.25 0.21
N ASN A 164 0.33 18.04 -0.73
CA ASN A 164 1.77 18.30 -0.89
C ASN A 164 2.62 17.02 -0.98
N LEU A 165 2.09 16.01 -1.69
CA LEU A 165 2.76 14.71 -1.88
C LEU A 165 3.98 14.85 -2.81
N PRO A 166 5.00 13.98 -2.66
CA PRO A 166 6.05 13.86 -3.67
C PRO A 166 5.45 13.65 -5.06
N SER A 167 5.94 14.35 -6.05
CA SER A 167 5.33 14.33 -7.38
C SER A 167 5.38 12.97 -8.06
N GLY A 168 6.43 12.17 -7.80
CA GLY A 168 6.51 10.78 -8.25
C GLY A 168 5.39 9.91 -7.65
N LEU A 169 5.00 10.19 -6.40
CA LEU A 169 3.86 9.54 -5.75
C LEU A 169 2.53 9.98 -6.39
N LEU A 170 2.38 11.28 -6.67
CA LEU A 170 1.19 11.82 -7.34
C LEU A 170 1.00 11.22 -8.75
N LEU A 171 2.08 11.11 -9.53
CA LEU A 171 2.05 10.44 -10.83
C LEU A 171 1.70 8.95 -10.70
N GLY A 172 2.20 8.27 -9.67
CA GLY A 172 1.87 6.87 -9.39
C GLY A 172 0.38 6.68 -9.10
N LEU A 173 -0.21 7.57 -8.28
CA LEU A 173 -1.65 7.60 -8.02
C LEU A 173 -2.46 7.76 -9.31
N TYR A 174 -2.05 8.67 -10.20
CA TYR A 174 -2.75 8.86 -11.49
C TYR A 174 -2.58 7.70 -12.47
N ALA A 175 -1.41 7.07 -12.51
CA ALA A 175 -1.19 5.86 -13.30
C ALA A 175 -2.06 4.70 -12.82
N MET A 176 -2.36 4.64 -11.51
CA MET A 176 -3.28 3.66 -10.92
C MET A 176 -4.76 4.03 -11.10
N GLY A 177 -5.08 5.17 -11.69
CA GLY A 177 -6.46 5.59 -11.99
C GLY A 177 -7.14 6.44 -10.90
N PHE A 178 -6.41 6.93 -9.88
CA PHE A 178 -6.95 7.79 -8.82
C PHE A 178 -7.13 9.25 -9.26
N GLN A 179 -7.83 9.47 -10.37
CA GLN A 179 -7.99 10.81 -10.99
C GLN A 179 -9.01 11.70 -10.28
N ASN A 180 -9.94 11.11 -9.53
CA ASN A 180 -11.06 11.82 -8.90
C ASN A 180 -10.73 12.40 -7.51
N GLY A 181 -9.46 12.36 -7.10
CA GLY A 181 -9.03 12.72 -5.75
C GLY A 181 -9.24 11.61 -4.71
N PRO A 182 -8.89 11.88 -3.43
CA PRO A 182 -9.06 10.93 -2.33
C PRO A 182 -10.53 10.56 -2.09
N SER A 183 -10.77 9.34 -1.62
CA SER A 183 -12.06 8.93 -1.07
C SER A 183 -12.42 9.75 0.17
N ASP A 184 -13.69 9.77 0.59
CA ASP A 184 -14.11 10.49 1.80
C ASP A 184 -13.31 10.04 3.04
N THR A 185 -13.06 8.73 3.16
CA THR A 185 -12.21 8.16 4.22
C THR A 185 -10.77 8.66 4.11
N GLN A 186 -10.17 8.65 2.91
CA GLN A 186 -8.81 9.15 2.69
C GLN A 186 -8.70 10.65 2.98
N ALA A 187 -9.70 11.43 2.61
CA ALA A 187 -9.74 12.87 2.85
C ALA A 187 -9.81 13.22 4.35
N LEU A 188 -10.37 12.33 5.17
CA LEU A 188 -10.32 12.46 6.63
C LEU A 188 -8.96 12.04 7.20
N ILE A 189 -8.35 10.97 6.69
CA ILE A 189 -7.12 10.40 7.26
C ILE A 189 -5.88 11.21 6.85
N LEU A 190 -5.71 11.47 5.55
CA LEU A 190 -4.47 11.99 4.97
C LEU A 190 -4.03 13.34 5.56
N PRO A 191 -4.90 14.33 5.81
CA PRO A 191 -4.48 15.59 6.43
C PRO A 191 -3.90 15.39 7.84
N HIS A 192 -4.43 14.43 8.60
CA HIS A 192 -3.95 14.12 9.94
C HIS A 192 -2.69 13.27 9.91
N SER A 193 -2.63 12.27 9.03
CA SER A 193 -1.47 11.40 8.93
C SER A 193 -0.27 12.12 8.33
N LEU A 194 -0.46 13.05 7.39
CA LEU A 194 0.61 13.77 6.69
C LEU A 194 1.08 15.05 7.40
N SER A 195 0.40 15.53 8.43
CA SER A 195 0.73 16.80 9.10
C SER A 195 2.10 16.77 9.80
N ASP A 196 3.06 17.57 9.33
CA ASP A 196 4.38 17.74 9.96
C ASP A 196 4.33 18.52 11.28
N GLN A 197 3.27 19.29 11.52
CA GLN A 197 3.12 20.12 12.72
C GLN A 197 2.69 19.31 13.96
N PHE A 198 2.02 18.18 13.76
CA PHE A 198 1.43 17.37 14.82
C PHE A 198 1.46 15.89 14.41
N GLN A 199 2.60 15.22 14.60
CA GLN A 199 2.71 13.77 14.46
C GLN A 199 2.00 13.11 15.64
N ARG A 200 0.70 12.86 15.49
CA ARG A 200 -0.11 12.10 16.45
C ARG A 200 -0.40 10.71 15.91
N ASN A 201 -0.48 9.75 16.83
CA ASN A 201 -0.97 8.42 16.52
C ASN A 201 -2.44 8.50 16.10
N ILE A 202 -2.85 7.59 15.21
CA ILE A 202 -4.19 7.61 14.63
C ILE A 202 -4.81 6.23 14.74
N ILE A 203 -6.04 6.16 15.24
CA ILE A 203 -6.90 4.98 15.12
C ILE A 203 -7.95 5.30 14.08
N VAL A 204 -8.02 4.48 13.04
CA VAL A 204 -8.97 4.60 11.94
C VAL A 204 -9.95 3.44 11.98
N GLN A 205 -11.23 3.76 12.13
CA GLN A 205 -12.31 2.83 11.85
C GLN A 205 -13.08 3.27 10.62
N SER A 206 -13.01 2.41 9.62
CA SER A 206 -13.67 2.60 8.34
C SER A 206 -13.95 1.24 7.73
N LYS A 207 -15.00 1.14 6.92
CA LYS A 207 -15.39 -0.13 6.29
C LYS A 207 -14.31 -0.65 5.33
N THR A 208 -14.35 -1.93 5.01
CA THR A 208 -13.48 -2.50 3.98
C THR A 208 -13.81 -1.89 2.61
N GLY A 209 -12.80 -1.69 1.76
CA GLY A 209 -12.99 -1.12 0.42
C GLY A 209 -13.15 0.41 0.37
N THR A 210 -13.04 1.13 1.48
CA THR A 210 -13.11 2.61 1.49
C THR A 210 -11.77 3.30 1.20
N GLY A 211 -10.74 2.53 0.88
CA GLY A 211 -9.40 3.04 0.56
C GLY A 211 -8.45 3.23 1.75
N LYS A 212 -8.66 2.52 2.88
CA LYS A 212 -7.76 2.50 4.06
C LYS A 212 -6.31 2.17 3.67
N THR A 213 -6.14 1.07 2.93
CA THR A 213 -4.83 0.58 2.47
C THR A 213 -4.08 1.62 1.66
N VAL A 214 -4.76 2.22 0.68
CA VAL A 214 -4.18 3.31 -0.13
C VAL A 214 -3.80 4.50 0.74
N SER A 215 -4.60 4.84 1.76
CA SER A 215 -4.31 5.96 2.66
C SER A 215 -2.98 5.81 3.40
N TYR A 216 -2.71 4.64 4.00
CA TYR A 216 -1.44 4.46 4.70
C TYR A 216 -0.28 4.19 3.73
N ILE A 217 -0.51 3.62 2.55
CA ILE A 217 0.53 3.50 1.52
C ILE A 217 1.00 4.91 1.09
N ILE A 218 0.06 5.84 0.88
CA ILE A 218 0.39 7.25 0.60
C ILE A 218 1.17 7.84 1.77
N HIS A 219 0.72 7.62 3.01
CA HIS A 219 1.43 8.10 4.21
C HIS A 219 2.87 7.61 4.27
N VAL A 220 3.09 6.31 4.05
CA VAL A 220 4.42 5.70 4.01
C VAL A 220 5.24 6.33 2.89
N LEU A 221 4.80 6.21 1.64
CA LEU A 221 5.56 6.69 0.47
C LEU A 221 5.82 8.19 0.45
N ALA A 222 4.99 8.99 1.11
CA ALA A 222 5.19 10.43 1.25
C ALA A 222 6.34 10.78 2.21
N ARG A 223 6.68 9.88 3.16
CA ARG A 223 7.66 10.13 4.22
C ARG A 223 8.97 9.39 4.05
N ILE A 224 8.98 8.20 3.45
CA ILE A 224 10.23 7.42 3.35
C ILE A 224 11.29 8.20 2.57
N GLN A 225 12.52 8.08 3.04
CA GLN A 225 13.73 8.49 2.34
C GLN A 225 14.37 7.26 1.65
N PRO A 226 14.20 7.08 0.33
CA PRO A 226 14.56 5.82 -0.35
C PRO A 226 16.06 5.50 -0.36
N LEU A 227 16.90 6.48 -0.05
CA LEU A 227 18.37 6.38 -0.12
C LEU A 227 18.97 5.90 1.20
N LEU A 228 18.21 5.93 2.28
CA LEU A 228 18.60 5.34 3.54
C LEU A 228 18.22 3.86 3.54
N SER A 229 19.21 2.99 3.37
CA SER A 229 19.05 1.53 3.51
C SER A 229 18.92 1.12 4.98
N GLN A 230 17.90 1.63 5.66
CA GLN A 230 17.53 1.33 7.04
C GLN A 230 15.99 1.26 7.15
N PRO A 231 15.43 0.42 8.03
CA PRO A 231 13.99 0.36 8.27
C PRO A 231 13.43 1.70 8.74
N GLN A 232 12.46 2.24 8.00
CA GLN A 232 11.77 3.50 8.30
C GLN A 232 10.26 3.29 8.52
N ALA A 233 9.66 2.34 7.80
CA ALA A 233 8.27 1.94 7.97
C ALA A 233 8.15 0.44 8.25
N LEU A 234 7.40 0.09 9.28
CA LEU A 234 6.98 -1.28 9.57
C LEU A 234 5.46 -1.37 9.40
N ILE A 235 5.02 -2.28 8.55
CA ILE A 235 3.59 -2.55 8.31
C ILE A 235 3.30 -3.96 8.81
N ILE A 236 2.45 -4.06 9.83
CA ILE A 236 1.99 -5.33 10.39
C ILE A 236 0.57 -5.60 9.87
N VAL A 237 0.39 -6.78 9.27
CA VAL A 237 -0.88 -7.25 8.71
C VAL A 237 -1.22 -8.65 9.23
N PRO A 238 -2.49 -9.09 9.24
CA PRO A 238 -2.87 -10.38 9.80
C PRO A 238 -2.43 -11.58 8.96
N THR A 239 -2.26 -11.41 7.64
CA THR A 239 -2.05 -12.53 6.71
C THR A 239 -0.97 -12.23 5.68
N VAL A 240 -0.31 -13.29 5.19
CA VAL A 240 0.76 -13.18 4.19
C VAL A 240 0.20 -12.68 2.86
N GLU A 241 -1.02 -13.09 2.51
CA GLU A 241 -1.71 -12.68 1.29
C GLU A 241 -2.00 -11.17 1.28
N LEU A 242 -2.41 -10.61 2.44
CA LEU A 242 -2.57 -9.18 2.59
C LEU A 242 -1.22 -8.47 2.52
N ALA A 243 -0.16 -9.03 3.11
CA ALA A 243 1.19 -8.45 3.03
C ALA A 243 1.63 -8.27 1.56
N PHE A 244 1.46 -9.29 0.73
CA PHE A 244 1.74 -9.22 -0.71
C PHE A 244 0.85 -8.21 -1.44
N THR A 245 -0.43 -8.13 -1.09
CA THR A 245 -1.37 -7.16 -1.68
C THR A 245 -0.91 -5.72 -1.38
N VAL A 246 -0.53 -5.44 -0.13
CA VAL A 246 -0.01 -4.14 0.29
C VAL A 246 1.29 -3.81 -0.42
N GLY A 247 2.23 -4.75 -0.47
CA GLY A 247 3.50 -4.55 -1.15
C GLY A 247 3.36 -4.32 -2.65
N SER A 248 2.47 -5.05 -3.34
CA SER A 248 2.13 -4.76 -4.74
C SER A 248 1.52 -3.37 -4.92
N GLY A 249 0.68 -2.93 -3.97
CA GLY A 249 0.14 -1.57 -3.94
C GLY A 249 1.24 -0.52 -3.83
N ILE A 250 2.22 -0.74 -2.94
CA ILE A 250 3.39 0.13 -2.78
C ILE A 250 4.18 0.19 -4.08
N GLU A 251 4.54 -0.96 -4.67
CA GLU A 251 5.32 -1.03 -5.92
C GLU A 251 4.66 -0.28 -7.08
N LYS A 252 3.34 -0.48 -7.27
CA LYS A 252 2.56 0.20 -8.32
C LYS A 252 2.51 1.71 -8.09
N MET A 253 2.29 2.14 -6.85
CA MET A 253 2.19 3.56 -6.51
C MET A 253 3.55 4.25 -6.50
N SER A 254 4.63 3.50 -6.28
CA SER A 254 6.00 4.01 -6.27
C SER A 254 6.72 3.93 -7.61
N ILE A 255 6.04 3.61 -8.72
CA ILE A 255 6.69 3.37 -10.02
C ILE A 255 7.55 4.56 -10.52
N TYR A 256 7.23 5.79 -10.08
CA TYR A 256 7.99 7.01 -10.38
C TYR A 256 8.85 7.52 -9.22
N LEU A 257 8.93 6.76 -8.11
CA LEU A 257 9.85 7.03 -7.01
C LEU A 257 11.13 6.17 -7.18
N PRO A 258 12.33 6.74 -7.03
CA PRO A 258 13.56 6.00 -7.17
C PRO A 258 13.82 5.12 -5.94
N ASN A 259 14.27 3.89 -6.17
CA ASN A 259 14.88 3.00 -5.18
C ASN A 259 13.99 2.64 -3.96
N ILE A 260 12.67 2.54 -4.13
CA ILE A 260 11.82 1.95 -3.09
C ILE A 260 12.11 0.44 -3.02
N GLN A 261 12.49 -0.03 -1.83
CA GLN A 261 12.73 -1.43 -1.55
C GLN A 261 11.82 -1.90 -0.42
N ILE A 262 11.27 -3.10 -0.58
CA ILE A 262 10.35 -3.72 0.37
C ILE A 262 10.94 -5.06 0.81
N THR A 263 10.93 -5.33 2.10
CA THR A 263 11.17 -6.67 2.64
C THR A 263 9.88 -7.26 3.19
N TYR A 264 9.54 -8.46 2.73
CA TYR A 264 8.42 -9.24 3.27
C TYR A 264 8.91 -10.14 4.40
N ALA A 265 8.64 -9.74 5.64
CA ALA A 265 8.94 -10.47 6.85
C ALA A 265 7.85 -11.51 7.13
N THR A 266 7.85 -12.59 6.34
CA THR A 266 6.89 -13.71 6.45
C THR A 266 7.66 -15.02 6.63
N SER A 267 7.06 -16.02 7.29
CA SER A 267 7.71 -17.28 7.71
C SER A 267 8.43 -18.01 6.58
N SER A 268 7.90 -17.93 5.35
CA SER A 268 8.50 -18.53 4.16
C SER A 268 9.83 -17.89 3.70
N LEU A 269 10.21 -16.73 4.24
CA LEU A 269 11.31 -15.90 3.72
C LEU A 269 12.36 -15.51 4.78
N LEU A 270 12.31 -16.08 5.99
CA LEU A 270 13.21 -15.75 7.12
C LEU A 270 14.59 -16.44 7.03
N THR A 271 15.27 -16.36 5.89
CA THR A 271 16.67 -16.82 5.74
C THR A 271 17.69 -15.70 5.97
N GLN A 272 17.22 -14.49 6.27
CA GLN A 272 18.04 -13.29 6.35
C GLN A 272 18.60 -13.05 7.75
N THR A 273 19.76 -12.42 7.82
CA THR A 273 20.43 -12.05 9.09
C THR A 273 20.06 -10.66 9.59
N SER A 274 19.57 -9.78 8.71
CA SER A 274 19.10 -8.43 9.04
C SER A 274 18.20 -7.88 7.93
N PHE A 275 17.24 -7.04 8.30
CA PHE A 275 16.39 -6.31 7.37
C PHE A 275 16.87 -4.86 7.26
N ASN A 276 17.41 -4.49 6.10
CA ASN A 276 18.02 -3.17 5.83
C ASN A 276 17.30 -2.40 4.71
N THR A 277 16.03 -2.71 4.45
CA THR A 277 15.21 -2.01 3.47
C THR A 277 14.37 -0.92 4.16
N PRO A 278 14.01 0.16 3.44
CA PRO A 278 13.18 1.24 3.99
C PRO A 278 11.81 0.80 4.50
N ILE A 279 11.19 -0.16 3.82
CA ILE A 279 9.83 -0.64 4.13
C ILE A 279 9.89 -2.12 4.46
N ILE A 280 9.37 -2.49 5.62
CA ILE A 280 9.17 -3.88 6.03
C ILE A 280 7.68 -4.14 6.15
N ILE A 281 7.21 -5.20 5.51
CA ILE A 281 5.83 -5.69 5.64
C ILE A 281 5.91 -7.06 6.28
N GLY A 282 5.37 -7.20 7.49
CA GLY A 282 5.40 -8.44 8.25
C GLY A 282 4.00 -8.87 8.66
N THR A 283 3.90 -10.15 8.99
CA THR A 283 2.68 -10.70 9.58
C THR A 283 2.84 -10.88 11.07
N ILE A 284 1.76 -10.64 11.83
CA ILE A 284 1.82 -10.67 13.30
C ILE A 284 2.26 -12.06 13.83
N ASP A 285 1.89 -13.13 13.14
CA ASP A 285 2.23 -14.51 13.47
C ASP A 285 3.73 -14.82 13.40
N THR A 286 4.49 -14.03 12.65
CA THR A 286 5.94 -14.20 12.49
C THR A 286 6.75 -13.08 13.12
N PHE A 287 6.07 -12.08 13.70
CA PHE A 287 6.70 -10.92 14.31
C PHE A 287 7.81 -11.30 15.29
N ASP A 288 7.50 -12.20 16.23
CA ASP A 288 8.47 -12.62 17.25
C ASP A 288 9.71 -13.32 16.65
N SER A 289 9.57 -13.92 15.46
CA SER A 289 10.68 -14.58 14.77
C SER A 289 11.59 -13.60 14.02
N PHE A 290 11.08 -12.44 13.60
CA PHE A 290 11.83 -11.51 12.76
C PHE A 290 12.17 -10.18 13.44
N GLN A 291 11.56 -9.85 14.58
CA GLN A 291 11.78 -8.56 15.26
C GLN A 291 13.26 -8.32 15.57
N SER A 292 14.02 -9.36 15.94
CA SER A 292 15.46 -9.27 16.21
C SER A 292 16.31 -8.96 14.97
N LEU A 293 15.75 -9.13 13.77
CA LEU A 293 16.40 -8.83 12.49
C LEU A 293 16.21 -7.35 12.10
N ILE A 294 15.34 -6.62 12.81
CA ILE A 294 15.02 -5.21 12.52
C ILE A 294 15.82 -4.31 13.45
N ASN A 295 16.53 -3.35 12.86
CA ASN A 295 17.07 -2.23 13.61
C ASN A 295 16.02 -1.12 13.70
N PHE A 296 15.36 -1.01 14.86
CA PHE A 296 14.29 -0.03 15.10
C PHE A 296 14.78 1.42 15.24
N SER A 297 16.09 1.68 15.30
CA SER A 297 16.65 3.03 15.56
C SER A 297 16.25 4.12 14.56
N HIS A 298 15.84 3.76 13.35
CA HIS A 298 15.42 4.68 12.29
C HIS A 298 13.93 4.54 11.94
N LEU A 299 13.18 3.76 12.73
CA LEU A 299 11.78 3.53 12.48
C LEU A 299 10.98 4.80 12.81
N GLU A 300 10.33 5.37 11.80
CA GLU A 300 9.52 6.58 11.91
C GLU A 300 8.01 6.29 11.86
N MET A 301 7.63 5.14 11.30
CA MET A 301 6.24 4.78 11.07
C MET A 301 5.97 3.32 11.43
N LEU A 302 4.91 3.10 12.21
CA LEU A 302 4.33 1.78 12.44
C LEU A 302 2.87 1.78 11.97
N ILE A 303 2.54 0.87 11.07
CA ILE A 303 1.18 0.68 10.58
C ILE A 303 0.70 -0.69 11.06
N ILE A 304 -0.47 -0.77 11.68
CA ILE A 304 -1.14 -2.02 12.04
C ILE A 304 -2.48 -2.04 11.29
N ASP A 305 -2.62 -2.94 10.31
CA ASP A 305 -3.85 -3.09 9.54
C ASP A 305 -4.70 -4.26 10.04
N GLU A 306 -6.03 -4.13 9.93
CA GLU A 306 -7.03 -5.13 10.37
C GLU A 306 -6.82 -5.62 11.82
N ILE A 307 -6.55 -4.70 12.76
CA ILE A 307 -6.25 -5.05 14.16
C ILE A 307 -7.38 -5.87 14.83
N ASP A 308 -8.62 -5.66 14.40
CA ASP A 308 -9.79 -6.42 14.87
C ASP A 308 -9.69 -7.92 14.59
N THR A 309 -8.97 -8.31 13.53
CA THR A 309 -8.71 -9.72 13.23
C THR A 309 -7.57 -10.30 14.05
N MET A 310 -6.62 -9.46 14.49
CA MET A 310 -5.46 -9.90 15.27
C MET A 310 -5.81 -10.11 16.74
N ILE A 311 -6.56 -9.20 17.33
CA ILE A 311 -6.74 -9.16 18.79
C ILE A 311 -7.67 -10.25 19.34
N ILE A 312 -8.31 -11.02 18.46
CA ILE A 312 -9.09 -12.21 18.84
C ILE A 312 -8.17 -13.25 19.49
N ARG A 313 -6.88 -13.21 19.14
CA ARG A 313 -5.83 -14.12 19.59
C ARG A 313 -4.97 -13.46 20.66
N GLU A 314 -4.93 -14.07 21.84
CA GLU A 314 -4.17 -13.54 22.97
C GLU A 314 -2.66 -13.53 22.71
N ASP A 315 -2.13 -14.52 22.00
CA ASP A 315 -0.73 -14.55 21.58
C ASP A 315 -0.39 -13.35 20.68
N TYR A 316 -1.27 -12.99 19.75
CA TYR A 316 -1.06 -11.81 18.89
C TYR A 316 -1.17 -10.49 19.66
N ARG A 317 -2.05 -10.41 20.66
CA ARG A 317 -2.13 -9.24 21.55
C ARG A 317 -0.80 -9.01 22.26
N GLN A 318 -0.20 -10.08 22.79
CA GLN A 318 1.09 -10.01 23.48
C GLN A 318 2.22 -9.62 22.52
N SER A 319 2.27 -10.18 21.31
CA SER A 319 3.26 -9.80 20.29
C SER A 319 3.13 -8.32 19.89
N LEU A 320 1.91 -7.78 19.78
CA LEU A 320 1.69 -6.36 19.49
C LEU A 320 2.16 -5.44 20.64
N LEU A 321 1.92 -5.82 21.89
CA LEU A 321 2.43 -5.08 23.05
C LEU A 321 3.97 -5.10 23.07
N HIS A 322 4.58 -6.28 22.86
CA HIS A 322 6.03 -6.43 22.73
C HIS A 322 6.62 -5.59 21.59
N LEU A 323 5.93 -5.47 20.45
CA LEU A 323 6.35 -4.60 19.36
C LEU A 323 6.46 -3.15 19.81
N LEU A 324 5.47 -2.65 20.55
CA LEU A 324 5.48 -1.26 21.03
C LEU A 324 6.60 -0.99 22.02
N ASP A 325 6.91 -1.95 22.89
CA ASP A 325 8.01 -1.84 23.85
C ASP A 325 9.38 -1.71 23.16
N ASN A 326 9.52 -2.25 21.94
CA ASN A 326 10.74 -2.20 21.14
C ASN A 326 10.86 -0.94 20.26
N LEU A 327 9.82 -0.09 20.19
CA LEU A 327 9.86 1.11 19.37
C LEU A 327 10.83 2.17 19.93
N PRO A 328 11.50 2.94 19.06
CA PRO A 328 12.46 3.94 19.50
C PRO A 328 11.72 5.10 20.21
N LEU A 329 12.07 5.34 21.48
CA LEU A 329 11.58 6.49 22.25
C LEU A 329 12.04 7.85 21.67
N VAL A 330 13.13 7.86 20.90
CA VAL A 330 13.86 9.07 20.50
C VAL A 330 13.28 9.72 19.23
N ASN A 331 12.66 8.94 18.34
CA ASN A 331 12.31 9.41 16.99
C ASN A 331 10.81 9.69 16.80
N HIS A 332 10.00 9.68 17.87
CA HIS A 332 8.54 9.85 17.80
C HIS A 332 7.90 9.04 16.65
N CYS A 333 8.14 7.73 16.64
CA CYS A 333 7.52 6.82 15.66
C CYS A 333 6.00 7.01 15.66
N GLN A 334 5.45 7.40 14.50
CA GLN A 334 4.01 7.62 14.34
C GLN A 334 3.31 6.28 14.12
N ILE A 335 2.34 5.98 14.97
CA ILE A 335 1.59 4.72 14.93
C ILE A 335 0.21 4.96 14.33
N LEU A 336 -0.11 4.21 13.28
CA LEU A 336 -1.41 4.24 12.61
C LEU A 336 -2.05 2.86 12.69
N VAL A 337 -3.20 2.78 13.35
CA VAL A 337 -3.96 1.54 13.52
C VAL A 337 -5.23 1.62 12.70
N TYR A 338 -5.47 0.59 11.89
CA TYR A 338 -6.64 0.48 11.03
C TYR A 338 -7.49 -0.71 11.44
N SER A 339 -8.80 -0.51 11.44
CA SER A 339 -9.76 -1.55 11.74
C SER A 339 -11.05 -1.38 10.95
N SER A 340 -11.69 -2.51 10.64
CA SER A 340 -13.02 -2.52 10.02
C SER A 340 -14.11 -2.33 11.09
N THR A 341 -13.89 -2.88 12.28
CA THR A 341 -14.82 -2.83 13.42
C THR A 341 -14.18 -2.20 14.65
N LEU A 342 -14.99 -1.64 15.56
CA LEU A 342 -14.50 -1.12 16.85
C LEU A 342 -15.48 -1.53 17.96
N SER A 343 -15.41 -2.80 18.37
CA SER A 343 -16.07 -3.25 19.59
C SER A 343 -15.40 -2.62 20.82
N ASP A 344 -16.06 -2.67 21.97
CA ASP A 344 -15.50 -2.14 23.22
C ASP A 344 -14.17 -2.82 23.58
N GLN A 345 -14.03 -4.11 23.26
CA GLN A 345 -12.77 -4.84 23.43
C GLN A 345 -11.64 -4.28 22.54
N ILE A 346 -11.94 -3.98 21.27
CA ILE A 346 -10.97 -3.38 20.34
C ILE A 346 -10.62 -1.96 20.79
N MET A 347 -11.61 -1.16 21.19
CA MET A 347 -11.41 0.20 21.70
C MET A 347 -10.54 0.22 22.95
N ASN A 348 -10.81 -0.65 23.92
CA ASN A 348 -10.03 -0.72 25.15
C ASN A 348 -8.58 -1.09 24.86
N PHE A 349 -8.36 -2.09 24.01
CA PHE A 349 -7.02 -2.52 23.64
C PHE A 349 -6.26 -1.48 22.80
N THR A 350 -6.92 -0.81 21.85
CA THR A 350 -6.27 0.25 21.06
C THR A 350 -5.94 1.49 21.88
N ASN A 351 -6.77 1.83 22.88
CA ASN A 351 -6.46 2.90 23.84
C ASN A 351 -5.31 2.53 24.79
N GLU A 352 -5.17 1.26 25.14
CA GLU A 352 -4.03 0.73 25.89
C GLU A 352 -2.74 0.76 25.05
N LEU A 353 -2.81 0.29 23.81
CA LEU A 353 -1.68 0.29 22.86
C LEU A 353 -1.17 1.71 22.56
N ILE A 354 -2.06 2.64 22.18
CA ILE A 354 -1.68 3.97 21.72
C ILE A 354 -2.54 5.07 22.38
N PRO A 355 -2.23 5.42 23.64
CA PRO A 355 -2.95 6.47 24.35
C PRO A 355 -2.80 7.82 23.65
N ASN A 356 -3.82 8.69 23.80
CA ASN A 356 -3.88 10.03 23.20
C ASN A 356 -3.85 10.07 21.65
N SER A 357 -4.26 8.99 21.00
CA SER A 357 -4.41 8.93 19.55
C SER A 357 -5.65 9.69 19.05
N ILE A 358 -5.61 10.11 17.78
CA ILE A 358 -6.77 10.67 17.09
C ILE A 358 -7.64 9.51 16.63
N LEU A 359 -8.90 9.48 17.08
CA LEU A 359 -9.89 8.53 16.58
C LEU A 359 -10.62 9.11 15.37
N ILE A 360 -10.40 8.52 14.20
CA ILE A 360 -11.15 8.79 12.97
C ILE A 360 -12.17 7.67 12.80
N LYS A 361 -13.44 7.99 13.04
CA LYS A 361 -14.55 7.05 12.89
C LYS A 361 -15.43 7.45 11.72
N GLN A 362 -15.48 6.62 10.68
CA GLN A 362 -16.47 6.80 9.62
C GLN A 362 -17.87 6.56 10.23
N ARG A 363 -18.78 7.52 10.08
CA ARG A 363 -20.17 7.31 10.52
C ARG A 363 -20.73 6.09 9.80
N SER A 364 -21.28 5.15 10.56
CA SER A 364 -22.06 4.06 10.00
C SER A 364 -23.37 4.63 9.48
N ASP A 365 -23.38 5.01 8.20
CA ASP A 365 -24.65 5.29 7.55
C ASP A 365 -25.46 3.99 7.56
N LYS A 366 -26.53 3.97 8.36
CA LYS A 366 -27.54 2.90 8.38
C LYS A 366 -28.02 2.57 6.96
N GLN A 367 -27.90 3.52 6.03
CA GLN A 367 -28.28 3.40 4.63
C GLN A 367 -27.43 2.40 3.81
N GLN A 368 -26.17 2.12 4.15
CA GLN A 368 -25.34 1.23 3.30
C GLN A 368 -25.56 -0.26 3.52
N LEU A 369 -26.12 -0.67 4.67
CA LEU A 369 -26.62 -2.03 4.85
C LEU A 369 -27.87 -2.31 4.01
N ASN A 370 -28.49 -1.27 3.42
CA ASN A 370 -29.62 -1.46 2.52
C ASN A 370 -29.20 -2.10 1.19
N ASN A 371 -27.91 -2.10 0.83
CA ASN A 371 -27.45 -2.68 -0.43
C ASN A 371 -27.17 -4.18 -0.32
N ILE A 372 -27.08 -4.74 0.89
CA ILE A 372 -26.85 -6.16 1.10
C ILE A 372 -28.10 -6.79 1.74
N GLU A 373 -28.81 -7.60 0.97
CA GLU A 373 -29.91 -8.38 1.52
C GLU A 373 -29.39 -9.69 2.10
N GLN A 374 -29.75 -9.95 3.36
CA GLN A 374 -29.31 -11.12 4.10
C GLN A 374 -30.47 -12.08 4.26
N PHE A 375 -30.21 -13.35 3.92
CA PHE A 375 -31.17 -14.43 3.99
C PHE A 375 -30.64 -15.61 4.78
N TYR A 376 -31.53 -16.35 5.43
CA TYR A 376 -31.23 -17.66 5.98
C TYR A 376 -32.17 -18.72 5.40
N ILE A 377 -31.65 -19.94 5.28
CA ILE A 377 -32.36 -21.10 4.72
C ILE A 377 -32.19 -22.26 5.69
N MET A 378 -33.31 -22.86 6.09
CA MET A 378 -33.31 -24.07 6.91
C MET A 378 -33.04 -25.30 6.04
N CYS A 379 -31.97 -26.01 6.34
CA CYS A 379 -31.50 -27.20 5.64
C CYS A 379 -31.47 -28.39 6.60
N HIS A 380 -32.35 -29.37 6.43
CA HIS A 380 -32.44 -30.51 7.35
C HIS A 380 -31.22 -31.45 7.30
N ASP A 381 -30.47 -31.43 6.20
CA ASP A 381 -29.26 -32.21 5.99
C ASP A 381 -28.29 -31.50 5.01
N GLU A 382 -27.09 -32.08 4.85
CA GLU A 382 -26.08 -31.58 3.91
C GLU A 382 -26.53 -31.69 2.45
N ASN A 383 -27.33 -32.70 2.10
CA ASN A 383 -27.82 -32.83 0.72
C ASN A 383 -28.71 -31.65 0.36
N LYS A 384 -29.55 -31.19 1.29
CA LYS A 384 -30.37 -29.99 1.10
C LYS A 384 -29.49 -28.75 0.94
N LYS A 385 -28.40 -28.60 1.72
CA LYS A 385 -27.46 -27.49 1.53
C LYS A 385 -26.88 -27.48 0.12
N ASP A 386 -26.42 -28.63 -0.36
CA ASP A 386 -25.82 -28.74 -1.69
C ASP A 386 -26.82 -28.42 -2.80
N ILE A 387 -28.07 -28.88 -2.67
CA ILE A 387 -29.16 -28.54 -3.59
C ILE A 387 -29.39 -27.02 -3.60
N ILE A 388 -29.43 -26.38 -2.43
CA ILE A 388 -29.61 -24.93 -2.32
C ILE A 388 -28.45 -24.18 -2.96
N VAL A 389 -27.21 -24.61 -2.74
CA VAL A 389 -26.03 -24.02 -3.39
C VAL A 389 -26.17 -24.11 -4.91
N ASN A 390 -26.48 -25.29 -5.45
CA ASN A 390 -26.66 -25.46 -6.90
C ASN A 390 -27.77 -24.55 -7.45
N ILE A 391 -28.91 -24.45 -6.77
CA ILE A 391 -29.99 -23.54 -7.17
C ILE A 391 -29.48 -22.09 -7.22
N ILE A 392 -28.76 -21.62 -6.20
CA ILE A 392 -28.20 -20.26 -6.21
C ILE A 392 -27.23 -20.09 -7.38
N LEU A 393 -26.34 -21.06 -7.63
CA LEU A 393 -25.37 -20.99 -8.74
C LEU A 393 -26.03 -20.95 -10.12
N GLU A 394 -27.15 -21.67 -10.29
CA GLU A 394 -27.97 -21.71 -11.52
C GLU A 394 -28.76 -20.42 -11.74
N GLN A 395 -29.31 -19.83 -10.67
CA GLN A 395 -30.07 -18.59 -10.77
C GLN A 395 -29.16 -17.40 -11.09
N PHE A 396 -27.96 -17.38 -10.52
CA PHE A 396 -27.06 -16.22 -10.57
C PHE A 396 -25.85 -16.43 -11.51
N ILE A 397 -26.11 -16.60 -12.81
CA ILE A 397 -25.11 -17.08 -13.81
C ILE A 397 -23.95 -16.11 -14.06
N ASN A 398 -24.18 -14.79 -14.02
CA ASN A 398 -23.21 -13.78 -14.47
C ASN A 398 -22.55 -12.97 -13.34
N VAL A 399 -22.50 -13.53 -12.13
CA VAL A 399 -21.97 -12.84 -10.96
C VAL A 399 -20.96 -13.71 -10.21
N GLN A 400 -19.97 -13.08 -9.56
CA GLN A 400 -19.03 -13.83 -8.74
C GLN A 400 -19.62 -14.20 -7.38
N ILE A 401 -19.30 -15.41 -6.94
CA ILE A 401 -19.87 -16.05 -5.76
C ILE A 401 -18.75 -16.58 -4.87
N MET A 402 -18.75 -16.18 -3.61
CA MET A 402 -17.86 -16.75 -2.58
C MET A 402 -18.65 -17.68 -1.67
N ILE A 403 -18.11 -18.87 -1.42
CA ILE A 403 -18.73 -19.89 -0.57
C ILE A 403 -17.77 -20.23 0.57
N PHE A 404 -18.23 -20.08 1.80
CA PHE A 404 -17.42 -20.35 2.99
C PHE A 404 -17.87 -21.64 3.68
N CYS A 405 -16.94 -22.58 3.81
CA CYS A 405 -17.12 -23.88 4.46
C CYS A 405 -16.37 -23.96 5.80
N SER A 406 -16.69 -24.93 6.65
CA SER A 406 -16.05 -25.13 7.95
C SER A 406 -14.59 -25.58 7.83
N ASP A 407 -14.30 -26.50 6.92
CA ASP A 407 -13.02 -27.20 6.85
C ASP A 407 -12.68 -27.62 5.41
N ASP A 408 -11.44 -28.07 5.21
CA ASP A 408 -10.91 -28.45 3.91
C ASP A 408 -11.64 -29.66 3.30
N GLU A 409 -12.10 -30.61 4.12
CA GLU A 409 -12.80 -31.81 3.65
C GLU A 409 -14.17 -31.45 3.08
N THR A 410 -14.94 -30.65 3.81
CA THR A 410 -16.23 -30.12 3.39
C THR A 410 -16.08 -29.27 2.12
N THR A 411 -15.04 -28.44 2.06
CA THR A 411 -14.73 -27.59 0.90
C THR A 411 -14.48 -28.44 -0.35
N GLU A 412 -13.64 -29.46 -0.24
CA GLU A 412 -13.29 -30.37 -1.35
C GLU A 412 -14.51 -31.19 -1.79
N ARG A 413 -15.31 -31.69 -0.84
CA ARG A 413 -16.54 -32.46 -1.12
C ARG A 413 -17.54 -31.62 -1.92
N LEU A 414 -17.78 -30.38 -1.49
CA LEU A 414 -18.70 -29.47 -2.17
C LEU A 414 -18.17 -29.08 -3.55
N TYR A 415 -16.86 -28.82 -3.65
CA TYR A 415 -16.20 -28.54 -4.93
C TYR A 415 -16.39 -29.65 -5.96
N GLN A 416 -16.19 -30.92 -5.56
CA GLN A 416 -16.40 -32.06 -6.47
C GLN A 416 -17.83 -32.13 -7.01
N ARG A 417 -18.83 -31.74 -6.20
CA ARG A 417 -20.23 -31.67 -6.64
C ARG A 417 -20.47 -30.51 -7.61
N ILE A 418 -19.99 -29.31 -7.29
CA ILE A 418 -20.16 -28.11 -8.14
C ILE A 418 -19.43 -28.26 -9.48
N MET A 419 -18.25 -28.89 -9.47
CA MET A 419 -17.41 -29.08 -10.66
C MET A 419 -18.06 -29.93 -11.75
N ILE A 420 -19.09 -30.73 -11.44
CA ILE A 420 -19.82 -31.52 -12.43
C ILE A 420 -20.44 -30.59 -13.50
N ASP A 421 -21.05 -29.49 -13.05
CA ASP A 421 -21.76 -28.55 -13.92
C ASP A 421 -20.96 -27.25 -14.17
N ASN A 422 -20.01 -26.89 -13.28
CA ASN A 422 -19.30 -25.61 -13.30
C ASN A 422 -17.76 -25.76 -13.34
N LYS A 423 -17.25 -26.81 -14.00
CA LYS A 423 -15.82 -27.20 -13.99
C LYS A 423 -14.82 -26.05 -14.25
N ASN A 424 -15.09 -25.23 -15.25
CA ASN A 424 -14.17 -24.17 -15.68
C ASN A 424 -14.39 -22.84 -14.93
N GLN A 425 -15.40 -22.78 -14.08
CA GLN A 425 -15.80 -21.55 -13.38
C GLN A 425 -15.52 -21.60 -11.88
N THR A 426 -15.04 -22.74 -11.36
CA THR A 426 -14.93 -23.00 -9.92
C THR A 426 -13.49 -23.21 -9.51
N ARG A 427 -13.09 -22.61 -8.38
CA ARG A 427 -11.83 -22.88 -7.68
C ARG A 427 -12.06 -22.99 -6.18
N ILE A 428 -11.09 -23.58 -5.49
CA ILE A 428 -11.09 -23.71 -4.03
C ILE A 428 -9.82 -23.14 -3.41
N LEU A 429 -9.90 -22.78 -2.14
CA LEU A 429 -8.78 -22.43 -1.30
C LEU A 429 -8.82 -23.22 0.01
N THR A 430 -7.93 -24.20 0.13
CA THR A 430 -7.76 -25.05 1.32
C THR A 430 -6.39 -24.82 1.96
N THR A 431 -6.13 -25.34 3.15
CA THR A 431 -4.82 -25.14 3.82
C THR A 431 -3.63 -25.72 3.04
N ARG A 432 -3.89 -26.68 2.15
CA ARG A 432 -2.89 -27.31 1.27
C ARG A 432 -2.18 -26.35 0.31
N PHE A 433 -2.79 -25.21 0.01
CA PHE A 433 -2.18 -24.21 -0.88
C PHE A 433 -1.10 -23.43 -0.14
N ASN A 434 0.05 -23.25 -0.77
CA ASN A 434 1.11 -22.39 -0.23
C ASN A 434 0.79 -20.89 -0.47
N ASN A 435 1.51 -20.00 0.20
CA ASN A 435 1.26 -18.55 0.14
C ASN A 435 1.27 -17.99 -1.30
N GLN A 436 2.19 -18.44 -2.16
CA GLN A 436 2.27 -17.98 -3.55
C GLN A 436 1.05 -18.43 -4.37
N GLN A 437 0.62 -19.68 -4.20
CA GLN A 437 -0.57 -20.20 -4.87
C GLN A 437 -1.83 -19.48 -4.40
N ARG A 438 -1.92 -19.14 -3.10
CA ARG A 438 -3.05 -18.40 -2.55
C ARG A 438 -3.15 -17.00 -3.15
N VAL A 439 -2.03 -16.27 -3.22
CA VAL A 439 -1.97 -14.95 -3.88
C VAL A 439 -2.37 -15.06 -5.36
N SER A 440 -1.84 -16.05 -6.09
CA SER A 440 -2.21 -16.26 -7.51
C SER A 440 -3.71 -16.51 -7.69
N LEU A 441 -4.31 -17.38 -6.87
CA LEU A 441 -5.74 -17.68 -6.93
C LEU A 441 -6.61 -16.46 -6.63
N ILE A 442 -6.20 -15.64 -5.66
CA ILE A 442 -6.90 -14.41 -5.31
C ILE A 442 -6.85 -13.40 -6.46
N GLU A 443 -5.69 -13.24 -7.12
CA GLU A 443 -5.56 -12.37 -8.29
C GLU A 443 -6.38 -12.89 -9.49
N GLU A 444 -6.36 -14.20 -9.74
CA GLU A 444 -7.22 -14.83 -10.76
C GLU A 444 -8.71 -14.59 -10.49
N PHE A 445 -9.12 -14.64 -9.22
CA PHE A 445 -10.49 -14.32 -8.82
C PHE A 445 -10.79 -12.84 -9.03
N ARG A 446 -9.87 -11.94 -8.62
CA ARG A 446 -10.02 -10.49 -8.79
C ARG A 446 -10.14 -10.09 -10.25
N SER A 447 -9.39 -10.74 -11.14
CA SER A 447 -9.43 -10.51 -12.59
C SER A 447 -10.65 -11.16 -13.28
N ASN A 448 -11.57 -11.74 -12.51
CA ASN A 448 -12.76 -12.45 -12.99
C ASN A 448 -12.43 -13.65 -13.92
N SER A 449 -11.29 -14.30 -13.70
CA SER A 449 -10.90 -15.51 -14.46
C SER A 449 -11.79 -16.71 -14.15
N PHE A 450 -12.41 -16.73 -12.97
CA PHE A 450 -13.40 -17.70 -12.55
C PHE A 450 -14.48 -17.04 -11.68
N ARG A 451 -15.63 -17.71 -11.57
CA ARG A 451 -16.87 -17.16 -11.00
C ARG A 451 -17.08 -17.58 -9.55
N ILE A 452 -16.81 -18.85 -9.24
CA ILE A 452 -17.19 -19.48 -7.98
C ILE A 452 -15.92 -19.78 -7.19
N PHE A 453 -15.81 -19.20 -5.99
CA PHE A 453 -14.66 -19.41 -5.11
C PHE A 453 -15.10 -20.03 -3.78
N LEU A 454 -14.63 -21.24 -3.49
CA LEU A 454 -14.88 -21.89 -2.21
C LEU A 454 -13.67 -21.73 -1.27
N LEU A 455 -13.92 -21.40 -0.01
CA LEU A 455 -12.88 -21.22 1.01
C LEU A 455 -13.22 -22.02 2.27
N SER A 456 -12.22 -22.67 2.86
CA SER A 456 -12.36 -23.27 4.19
C SER A 456 -12.23 -22.20 5.28
N ALA A 457 -12.70 -22.47 6.50
CA ALA A 457 -12.65 -21.46 7.58
C ALA A 457 -11.20 -21.05 7.90
N GLN A 458 -10.27 -22.00 7.89
CA GLN A 458 -8.85 -21.78 8.15
C GLN A 458 -8.18 -20.91 7.08
N THR A 459 -8.68 -20.92 5.84
CA THR A 459 -8.20 -20.05 4.76
C THR A 459 -9.07 -18.82 4.56
N SER A 460 -10.24 -18.72 5.18
CA SER A 460 -11.15 -17.59 4.98
C SER A 460 -10.52 -16.25 5.38
N ALA A 461 -9.65 -16.27 6.39
CA ALA A 461 -8.79 -15.16 6.80
C ALA A 461 -7.92 -14.60 5.66
N THR A 462 -7.48 -15.44 4.71
CA THR A 462 -6.61 -15.02 3.60
C THR A 462 -7.26 -13.98 2.69
N THR A 463 -8.59 -13.94 2.64
CA THR A 463 -9.31 -12.92 1.88
C THR A 463 -9.54 -11.64 2.68
N HIS A 464 -9.38 -11.65 4.01
CA HIS A 464 -9.60 -10.45 4.84
C HIS A 464 -8.69 -9.31 4.40
N GLY A 465 -9.22 -8.08 4.37
CA GLY A 465 -8.52 -6.90 3.81
C GLY A 465 -8.31 -6.88 2.29
N ILE A 466 -8.51 -8.00 1.57
CA ILE A 466 -8.36 -8.03 0.11
C ILE A 466 -9.61 -7.45 -0.57
N ASP A 467 -9.37 -6.60 -1.56
CA ASP A 467 -10.41 -5.92 -2.32
C ASP A 467 -10.90 -6.77 -3.49
N LEU A 468 -12.13 -7.29 -3.38
CA LEU A 468 -12.78 -8.17 -4.34
C LEU A 468 -14.03 -7.47 -4.91
N ASP A 469 -13.78 -6.49 -5.78
CA ASP A 469 -14.75 -5.49 -6.30
C ASP A 469 -16.00 -6.04 -7.02
N HIS A 470 -15.98 -7.33 -7.34
CA HIS A 470 -16.93 -8.00 -8.24
C HIS A 470 -17.74 -9.12 -7.56
N VAL A 471 -17.58 -9.33 -6.25
CA VAL A 471 -18.38 -10.33 -5.52
C VAL A 471 -19.78 -9.80 -5.26
N ASN A 472 -20.78 -10.48 -5.81
CA ASN A 472 -22.18 -10.13 -5.58
C ASN A 472 -22.84 -11.01 -4.54
N ILE A 473 -22.40 -12.28 -4.43
CA ILE A 473 -23.07 -13.25 -3.58
C ILE A 473 -22.07 -13.90 -2.63
N VAL A 474 -22.46 -13.95 -1.37
CA VAL A 474 -21.74 -14.66 -0.32
C VAL A 474 -22.64 -15.77 0.20
N ILE A 475 -22.13 -17.00 0.22
CA ILE A 475 -22.83 -18.16 0.78
C ILE A 475 -22.04 -18.65 1.99
N ASN A 476 -22.61 -18.52 3.17
CA ASN A 476 -22.13 -19.21 4.36
C ASN A 476 -22.71 -20.64 4.33
N TYR A 477 -22.00 -21.54 3.65
CA TYR A 477 -22.32 -22.97 3.65
C TYR A 477 -22.24 -23.54 5.09
N ASN A 478 -21.26 -23.05 5.84
CA ASN A 478 -21.22 -23.10 7.30
C ASN A 478 -21.07 -21.68 7.87
N LEU A 479 -21.81 -21.39 8.94
CA LEU A 479 -21.67 -20.14 9.68
C LEU A 479 -20.28 -20.03 10.32
N PRO A 480 -19.73 -18.80 10.44
CA PRO A 480 -18.45 -18.59 11.12
C PRO A 480 -18.58 -18.95 12.61
N ARG A 481 -17.60 -19.71 13.10
CA ARG A 481 -17.48 -20.15 14.49
C ARG A 481 -16.10 -19.76 14.99
N SER A 482 -16.00 -19.30 16.23
CA SER A 482 -14.70 -19.01 16.84
C SER A 482 -13.87 -20.30 16.91
N LEU A 483 -12.58 -20.20 16.57
CA LEU A 483 -11.62 -21.31 16.66
C LEU A 483 -11.14 -21.55 18.11
N GLY A 484 -11.70 -20.84 19.11
CA GLY A 484 -11.35 -20.91 20.52
C GLY A 484 -12.15 -21.94 21.34
N ILE A 485 -11.68 -22.18 22.58
CA ILE A 485 -12.16 -23.22 23.51
C ILE A 485 -13.61 -23.00 23.98
N ASN A 486 -14.15 -21.79 23.82
CA ASN A 486 -15.55 -21.50 24.05
C ASN A 486 -16.22 -21.24 22.70
N SER A 487 -17.38 -21.85 22.50
CA SER A 487 -18.28 -21.69 21.34
C SER A 487 -18.86 -20.28 21.26
N ASP A 488 -17.98 -19.29 21.17
CA ASP A 488 -18.32 -17.90 21.06
C ASP A 488 -18.58 -17.55 19.59
N LEU A 489 -19.53 -16.65 19.42
CA LEU A 489 -19.96 -16.11 18.13
C LEU A 489 -18.82 -15.32 17.48
N ASP A 490 -18.40 -15.73 16.29
CA ASP A 490 -17.38 -15.00 15.52
C ASP A 490 -18.03 -13.90 14.66
N TYR A 491 -18.39 -12.81 15.33
CA TYR A 491 -19.01 -11.64 14.69
C TYR A 491 -18.05 -10.92 13.74
N VAL A 492 -16.75 -10.91 14.05
CA VAL A 492 -15.73 -10.23 13.24
C VAL A 492 -15.64 -10.91 11.88
N THR A 493 -15.46 -12.23 11.84
CA THR A 493 -15.43 -12.98 10.58
C THR A 493 -16.76 -12.85 9.82
N TYR A 494 -17.91 -12.87 10.50
CA TYR A 494 -19.19 -12.66 9.84
C TYR A 494 -19.27 -11.30 9.13
N HIS A 495 -18.86 -10.22 9.82
CA HIS A 495 -18.82 -8.87 9.25
C HIS A 495 -17.89 -8.81 8.03
N HIS A 496 -16.71 -9.43 8.10
CA HIS A 496 -15.76 -9.47 6.99
C HIS A 496 -16.25 -10.27 5.77
N ARG A 497 -17.06 -11.31 6.00
CA ARG A 497 -17.75 -12.05 4.93
C ARG A 497 -18.87 -11.21 4.32
N LEU A 498 -19.66 -10.50 5.13
CA LEU A 498 -20.70 -9.58 4.67
C LEU A 498 -20.10 -8.48 3.77
N ASP A 499 -18.99 -7.88 4.21
CA ASP A 499 -18.26 -6.82 3.49
C ASP A 499 -17.59 -7.28 2.17
N ARG A 500 -17.67 -8.57 1.82
CA ARG A 500 -17.23 -9.06 0.50
C ARG A 500 -18.16 -8.60 -0.62
N CYS A 501 -19.46 -8.49 -0.33
CA CYS A 501 -20.47 -8.11 -1.30
C CYS A 501 -20.98 -6.68 -1.04
N GLY A 502 -21.76 -6.13 -1.98
CA GLY A 502 -22.42 -4.84 -1.79
C GLY A 502 -21.52 -3.60 -1.87
N ARG A 503 -20.34 -3.69 -2.50
CA ARG A 503 -19.41 -2.56 -2.67
C ARG A 503 -19.81 -1.64 -3.84
N TYR A 504 -19.46 -0.35 -3.73
CA TYR A 504 -19.68 0.70 -4.75
C TYR A 504 -21.13 0.80 -5.26
N ASP A 505 -22.10 0.84 -4.35
CA ASP A 505 -23.54 0.95 -4.65
C ASP A 505 -24.14 -0.22 -5.45
N LYS A 506 -23.43 -1.34 -5.56
CA LYS A 506 -23.98 -2.58 -6.12
C LYS A 506 -24.83 -3.31 -5.08
N HIS A 507 -25.89 -3.97 -5.53
CA HIS A 507 -26.64 -4.90 -4.70
C HIS A 507 -25.83 -6.19 -4.45
N GLY A 508 -25.87 -6.67 -3.22
CA GLY A 508 -25.27 -7.92 -2.80
C GLY A 508 -26.26 -8.81 -2.05
N TYR A 509 -26.03 -10.12 -2.10
CA TYR A 509 -26.85 -11.10 -1.40
C TYR A 509 -25.97 -11.97 -0.50
N LEU A 510 -26.40 -12.19 0.74
CA LEU A 510 -25.75 -13.11 1.66
C LEU A 510 -26.73 -14.20 2.09
N PHE A 511 -26.35 -15.46 1.88
CA PHE A 511 -27.15 -16.63 2.25
C PHE A 511 -26.49 -17.43 3.37
N ASN A 512 -27.19 -17.60 4.49
CA ASN A 512 -26.81 -18.44 5.62
C ASN A 512 -27.53 -19.79 5.56
N LEU A 513 -26.79 -20.89 5.46
CA LEU A 513 -27.36 -22.25 5.44
C LEU A 513 -27.38 -22.84 6.86
N ILE A 514 -28.57 -22.92 7.45
CA ILE A 514 -28.79 -23.33 8.85
C ILE A 514 -29.14 -24.81 8.88
N GLN A 515 -28.39 -25.64 9.62
CA GLN A 515 -28.68 -27.07 9.72
C GLN A 515 -28.96 -27.53 11.15
N THR A 516 -28.23 -27.02 12.12
CA THR A 516 -28.37 -27.43 13.52
C THR A 516 -29.00 -26.34 14.37
N LEU A 517 -29.42 -26.70 15.59
CA LEU A 517 -29.83 -25.73 16.61
C LEU A 517 -28.69 -24.77 16.96
N ASP A 518 -27.44 -25.23 16.92
CA ASP A 518 -26.27 -24.38 17.15
C ASP A 518 -26.11 -23.34 16.04
N ASP A 519 -26.30 -23.72 14.77
CA ASP A 519 -26.32 -22.77 13.65
C ASP A 519 -27.41 -21.71 13.84
N TRP A 520 -28.58 -22.12 14.33
CA TRP A 520 -29.68 -21.20 14.63
C TRP A 520 -29.35 -20.23 15.76
N ASN A 521 -28.71 -20.72 16.84
CA ASN A 521 -28.23 -19.87 17.92
C ASN A 521 -27.17 -18.87 17.43
N ILE A 522 -26.28 -19.32 16.53
CA ILE A 522 -25.26 -18.45 15.92
C ILE A 522 -25.91 -17.33 15.11
N GLN A 523 -26.86 -17.70 14.25
CA GLN A 523 -27.65 -16.81 13.42
C GLN A 523 -28.38 -15.75 14.26
N LEU A 524 -29.08 -16.17 15.33
CA LEU A 524 -29.77 -15.25 16.24
C LEU A 524 -28.80 -14.30 16.96
N GLY A 525 -27.66 -14.82 17.40
CA GLY A 525 -26.61 -14.03 18.01
C GLY A 525 -26.11 -12.91 17.09
N GLN A 526 -25.83 -13.25 15.82
CA GLN A 526 -25.43 -12.28 14.79
C GLN A 526 -26.51 -11.20 14.56
N GLN A 527 -27.77 -11.62 14.44
CA GLN A 527 -28.89 -10.72 14.24
C GLN A 527 -29.01 -9.71 15.38
N ASN A 528 -28.88 -10.17 16.63
CA ASN A 528 -28.95 -9.33 17.82
C ASN A 528 -27.75 -8.37 17.92
N TYR A 529 -26.52 -8.89 17.72
CA TYR A 529 -25.30 -8.10 17.83
C TYR A 529 -25.26 -6.93 16.84
N PHE A 530 -25.59 -7.20 15.58
CA PHE A 530 -25.57 -6.18 14.55
C PHE A 530 -26.88 -5.39 14.43
N SER A 531 -27.94 -5.80 15.14
CA SER A 531 -29.27 -5.19 15.06
C SER A 531 -29.84 -5.15 13.63
N PHE A 532 -29.59 -6.20 12.84
CA PHE A 532 -30.16 -6.37 11.48
C PHE A 532 -31.35 -7.34 11.51
N VAL A 533 -32.05 -7.43 10.37
CA VAL A 533 -33.08 -8.45 10.16
C VAL A 533 -32.58 -9.37 9.06
N ILE A 534 -32.37 -10.65 9.37
CA ILE A 534 -32.01 -11.66 8.37
C ILE A 534 -33.29 -12.41 8.02
N LYS A 535 -33.73 -12.32 6.76
CA LYS A 535 -35.03 -12.84 6.33
C LYS A 535 -34.94 -14.34 6.06
N GLN A 536 -35.97 -15.10 6.41
CA GLN A 536 -36.08 -16.47 5.90
C GLN A 536 -36.38 -16.43 4.41
N ILE A 537 -35.74 -17.29 3.64
CA ILE A 537 -36.08 -17.50 2.24
C ILE A 537 -36.20 -18.99 1.93
N ASP A 538 -37.09 -19.33 1.00
CA ASP A 538 -37.23 -20.66 0.44
C ASP A 538 -36.75 -20.68 -1.03
N ILE A 539 -36.89 -21.84 -1.69
CA ILE A 539 -36.40 -22.01 -3.06
C ILE A 539 -37.11 -21.07 -4.04
N ASP A 540 -38.42 -20.88 -3.87
CA ASP A 540 -39.20 -20.03 -4.77
C ASP A 540 -38.87 -18.55 -4.55
N GLY A 541 -38.61 -18.16 -3.30
CA GLY A 541 -38.05 -16.85 -2.97
C GLY A 541 -36.68 -16.61 -3.63
N ILE A 542 -35.76 -17.58 -3.61
CA ILE A 542 -34.45 -17.45 -4.27
C ILE A 542 -34.62 -17.21 -5.77
N ARG A 543 -35.52 -17.96 -6.43
CA ARG A 543 -35.82 -17.78 -7.86
C ARG A 543 -36.43 -16.40 -8.14
N ALA A 544 -37.19 -15.85 -7.21
CA ALA A 544 -37.79 -14.52 -7.35
C ALA A 544 -36.78 -13.37 -7.20
N LEU A 545 -35.60 -13.57 -6.58
CA LEU A 545 -34.58 -12.52 -6.42
C LEU A 545 -33.89 -12.10 -7.74
N VAL A 546 -34.00 -12.93 -8.78
CA VAL A 546 -33.39 -12.69 -10.11
C VAL A 546 -34.36 -12.04 -11.10
N LEU A 547 -35.67 -12.11 -10.82
CA LEU A 547 -36.74 -11.46 -11.58
C LEU A 547 -36.80 -9.97 -11.23
#